data_AF-A0A924E0M3-F1
#
_entry.id   AF-A0A924E0M3-F1
#
_cell.length_a   1.000
_cell.length_b   1.000
_cell.length_c   1.000
_cell.angle_alpha   90.00
_cell.angle_beta   90.00
_cell.angle_gamma   90.00
#
_symmetry.space_group_name_H-M   'P 1'
#
loop_
_entity.id
_entity.type
_entity.pdbx_description
1 polymer ?
#
loop_
_entity_poly.entity_id
_entity_poly.type
_entity_poly.pdbx_seq_one_letter_code
_entity_poly.pdbx_strand_id
1 'polypeptide(L)'
;MYLSTIVGFVLACSAVVLALMDEGGSLSSMVNGPAAKIVFIGALGAALMGSTFSTLLGLPGMMLQSILSPKYNPAKPTDLVNACMRMADKARQFGLPSLTSEIPVAVDEFMQRGIKLLVAGTDSKTVAHIMHVEIERMEKRHEERYGLVEALSGMFPTMGMVGTILGMVQTLGHLEDTSKLGPSIATAMIATFYGVATANLIAIPLTSKLKLKSHHEAAMKEMLVDGLLAVQAGESSQLVGSRMKAFFNEKMRSKIEGGKGASKKKTEKHVELTTYMGAADQERALAFIAEMKAETASKSLGQDDIKTMLADLINNADDKVLGKDFANEVMKLKVIKKLPKGAKRKPKKKAGGKAPAAAGKAKAKKKVDDDDDD
;
A
#
# COMPACT_ATOMS: atom_id res chain seq x y z
N MET A 1 -6.18 -7.96 6.67
CA MET A 1 -5.79 -9.23 7.34
C MET A 1 -4.28 -9.22 7.52
N TYR A 2 -3.79 -9.47 8.73
CA TYR A 2 -2.36 -9.33 9.08
C TYR A 2 -1.53 -10.53 8.61
N LEU A 3 -1.58 -10.83 7.31
CA LEU A 3 -0.75 -11.88 6.69
C LEU A 3 0.74 -11.63 6.99
N SER A 4 1.16 -10.37 7.00
CA SER A 4 2.52 -9.96 7.35
C SER A 4 2.96 -10.37 8.75
N THR A 5 2.08 -10.35 9.75
CA THR A 5 2.43 -10.75 11.12
C THR A 5 2.66 -12.26 11.20
N ILE A 6 1.78 -13.05 10.58
CA ILE A 6 1.89 -14.51 10.60
C ILE A 6 3.10 -14.96 9.77
N VAL A 7 3.26 -14.43 8.56
CA VAL A 7 4.40 -14.75 7.69
C VAL A 7 5.71 -14.31 8.33
N GLY A 8 5.77 -13.11 8.91
CA GLY A 8 6.96 -12.62 9.60
C GLY A 8 7.37 -13.49 10.80
N PHE A 9 6.40 -13.88 11.63
CA PHE A 9 6.66 -14.77 12.76
C PHE A 9 7.14 -16.15 12.32
N VAL A 10 6.46 -16.77 11.34
CA VAL A 10 6.86 -18.08 10.80
C VAL A 10 8.24 -18.02 10.17
N LEU A 11 8.55 -16.97 9.41
CA LEU A 11 9.86 -16.80 8.78
C LEU A 11 10.97 -16.68 9.82
N ALA A 12 10.77 -15.86 10.85
CA ALA A 12 11.75 -15.68 11.91
C ALA A 12 11.96 -16.97 12.74
N CYS A 13 10.89 -17.67 13.12
CA CYS A 13 11.01 -18.96 13.80
C CYS A 13 11.66 -20.02 12.91
N SER A 14 11.33 -20.07 11.62
CA SER A 14 11.92 -21.04 10.68
C SER A 14 13.43 -20.83 10.52
N ALA A 15 13.90 -19.58 10.49
CA ALA A 15 15.33 -19.29 10.40
C ALA A 15 16.10 -19.84 11.62
N VAL A 16 15.54 -19.70 12.82
CA VAL A 16 16.15 -20.25 14.05
C VAL A 16 16.16 -21.78 14.02
N VAL A 17 15.07 -22.41 13.60
CA VAL A 17 14.97 -23.88 13.54
C VAL A 17 15.90 -24.45 12.48
N LEU A 18 15.97 -23.85 11.29
CA LEU A 18 16.87 -24.27 10.22
C LEU A 18 18.34 -24.16 10.65
N ALA A 19 18.72 -23.05 11.29
CA ALA A 19 20.07 -22.90 11.84
C ALA A 19 20.41 -24.00 12.85
N LEU A 20 19.47 -24.36 13.74
CA LEU A 20 19.68 -25.46 14.68
C LEU A 20 19.85 -26.81 13.98
N MET A 21 19.10 -27.06 12.91
CA MET A 21 19.18 -28.30 12.13
C MET A 21 20.52 -28.39 11.38
N ASP A 22 21.01 -27.28 10.83
CA ASP A 22 22.30 -27.22 10.12
C ASP A 22 23.48 -27.48 11.07
N GLU A 23 23.38 -27.04 12.32
CA GLU A 23 24.36 -27.33 13.38
C GLU A 23 24.22 -28.75 13.97
N GLY A 24 23.26 -29.55 13.51
CA GLY A 24 23.01 -30.90 14.02
C GLY A 24 22.35 -30.92 15.41
N GLY A 25 21.80 -29.80 15.86
CA GLY A 25 21.11 -29.67 17.13
C GLY A 25 19.71 -30.29 17.12
N SER A 26 19.23 -30.69 18.30
CA SER A 26 17.86 -31.18 18.48
C SER A 26 16.99 -30.10 19.13
N LEU A 27 15.72 -29.98 18.74
CA LEU A 27 14.81 -29.02 19.39
C LEU A 27 14.66 -29.31 20.89
N SER A 28 14.83 -30.57 21.29
CA SER A 28 14.79 -31.01 22.69
C SER A 28 15.93 -30.43 23.53
N SER A 29 17.10 -30.14 22.95
CA SER A 29 18.22 -29.56 23.71
C SER A 29 17.97 -28.11 24.08
N MET A 30 17.06 -27.43 23.38
CA MET A 30 16.68 -26.04 23.68
C MET A 30 15.61 -25.95 24.77
N VAL A 31 14.96 -27.05 25.17
CA VAL A 31 13.89 -27.02 26.19
C VAL A 31 14.52 -27.13 27.58
N ASN A 32 14.64 -26.01 28.27
CA ASN A 32 15.20 -25.94 29.61
C ASN A 32 14.22 -25.27 30.59
N GLY A 33 13.60 -26.08 31.45
CA GLY A 33 12.63 -25.61 32.44
C GLY A 33 13.18 -24.56 33.41
N PRO A 34 14.36 -24.76 34.02
CA PRO A 34 15.01 -23.75 34.85
C PRO A 34 15.23 -22.40 34.15
N ALA A 35 15.79 -22.40 32.94
CA ALA A 35 16.02 -21.19 32.15
C ALA A 35 14.70 -20.46 31.84
N ALA A 36 13.65 -21.20 31.46
CA ALA A 36 12.32 -20.64 31.21
C ALA A 36 11.75 -19.95 32.47
N LYS A 37 11.86 -20.57 33.64
CA LYS A 37 11.37 -19.97 34.90
C LYS A 37 12.08 -18.64 35.18
N ILE A 38 13.41 -18.59 35.05
CA ILE A 38 14.18 -17.35 35.29
C ILE A 38 13.70 -16.24 34.38
N VAL A 39 13.60 -16.51 33.08
CA VAL A 39 13.24 -15.48 32.09
C VAL A 39 11.78 -15.08 32.19
N PHE A 40 10.84 -16.02 32.13
CA PHE A 40 9.42 -15.70 32.06
C PHE A 40 8.85 -15.26 33.41
N ILE A 41 9.11 -15.99 34.49
CA ILE A 41 8.60 -15.62 35.82
C ILE A 41 9.32 -14.37 36.33
N GLY A 42 10.64 -14.29 36.13
CA GLY A 42 11.39 -13.11 36.52
C GLY A 42 10.99 -11.85 35.75
N ALA A 43 10.77 -11.95 34.43
CA ALA A 43 10.34 -10.79 33.64
C ALA A 43 8.90 -10.37 34.00
N LEU A 44 7.99 -11.31 34.23
CA LEU A 44 6.64 -11.00 34.71
C LEU A 44 6.65 -10.38 36.11
N GLY A 45 7.49 -10.90 37.02
CA GLY A 45 7.67 -10.33 38.35
C GLY A 45 8.24 -8.91 38.32
N ALA A 46 9.27 -8.67 37.51
CA ALA A 46 9.84 -7.34 37.31
C ALA A 46 8.84 -6.37 36.67
N ALA A 47 8.05 -6.83 35.70
CA ALA A 47 7.01 -6.01 35.07
C ALA A 47 5.86 -5.68 36.03
N LEU A 48 5.51 -6.59 36.96
CA LEU A 48 4.52 -6.33 38.01
C LEU A 48 4.96 -5.25 39.01
N MET A 49 6.27 -5.08 39.24
CA MET A 49 6.75 -4.00 40.09
C MET A 49 6.48 -2.61 39.49
N GLY A 50 6.43 -2.52 38.16
CA GLY A 50 6.19 -1.27 37.44
C GLY A 50 4.75 -1.08 36.94
N SER A 51 3.84 -2.04 37.16
CA SER A 51 2.51 -2.01 36.56
C SER A 51 1.42 -2.55 37.49
N THR A 52 0.17 -2.15 37.23
CA THR A 52 -0.98 -2.62 37.99
C THR A 52 -1.32 -4.07 37.62
N PHE A 53 -1.69 -4.89 38.61
CA PHE A 53 -2.08 -6.28 38.42
C PHE A 53 -3.23 -6.47 37.40
N SER A 54 -4.16 -5.51 37.34
CA SER A 54 -5.25 -5.47 36.36
C SER A 54 -4.74 -5.44 34.90
N THR A 55 -3.67 -4.69 34.64
CA THR A 55 -3.06 -4.58 33.31
C THR A 55 -2.39 -5.90 32.90
N LEU A 56 -1.79 -6.61 33.86
CA LEU A 56 -1.19 -7.93 33.65
C LEU A 56 -2.24 -8.96 33.21
N LEU A 57 -3.40 -9.00 33.87
CA LEU A 57 -4.49 -9.90 33.49
C LEU A 57 -5.04 -9.62 32.09
N GLY A 58 -4.83 -8.40 31.57
CA GLY A 58 -5.18 -8.01 30.20
C GLY A 58 -4.21 -8.52 29.12
N LEU A 59 -3.01 -9.01 29.47
CA LEU A 59 -1.99 -9.44 28.50
C LEU A 59 -2.48 -10.48 27.48
N PRO A 60 -3.15 -11.58 27.88
CA PRO A 60 -3.64 -12.57 26.92
C PRO A 60 -4.64 -11.96 25.94
N GLY A 61 -5.50 -11.05 26.42
CA GLY A 61 -6.44 -10.32 25.58
C GLY A 61 -5.76 -9.41 24.57
N MET A 62 -4.69 -8.71 24.96
CA MET A 62 -3.91 -7.85 24.06
C MET A 62 -3.15 -8.64 22.99
N MET A 63 -2.55 -9.76 23.38
CA MET A 63 -1.87 -10.66 22.45
C MET A 63 -2.86 -11.24 21.43
N LEU A 64 -4.03 -11.66 21.92
CA LEU A 64 -5.10 -12.17 21.06
C LEU A 64 -5.66 -11.09 20.12
N GLN A 65 -5.88 -9.86 20.60
CA GLN A 65 -6.35 -8.73 19.78
C GLN A 65 -5.33 -8.28 18.72
N SER A 66 -4.06 -8.57 18.95
CA SER A 66 -3.00 -8.31 17.97
C SER A 66 -2.96 -9.39 16.88
N ILE A 67 -3.19 -10.65 17.24
CA ILE A 67 -3.15 -11.78 16.31
C ILE A 67 -4.46 -11.92 15.54
N LEU A 68 -5.59 -11.98 16.27
CA LEU A 68 -6.92 -12.01 15.71
C LEU A 68 -7.33 -10.58 15.38
N SER A 69 -7.74 -10.37 14.12
CA SER A 69 -8.42 -9.14 13.73
C SER A 69 -9.49 -8.84 14.76
N PRO A 70 -9.44 -7.70 15.45
CA PRO A 70 -10.57 -7.30 16.25
C PRO A 70 -11.81 -7.31 15.34
N LYS A 71 -12.96 -7.70 15.89
CA LYS A 71 -14.28 -7.31 15.36
C LYS A 71 -14.48 -5.78 15.27
N TYR A 72 -13.43 -5.00 15.55
CA TYR A 72 -13.31 -3.64 15.09
C TYR A 72 -13.10 -3.69 13.57
N ASN A 73 -14.21 -3.73 12.85
CA ASN A 73 -14.27 -3.17 11.52
C ASN A 73 -14.18 -1.66 11.78
N PRO A 74 -13.00 -0.99 11.77
CA PRO A 74 -13.05 0.46 11.66
C PRO A 74 -13.94 0.69 10.46
N ALA A 75 -15.01 1.50 10.60
CA ALA A 75 -15.74 1.89 9.41
C ALA A 75 -14.70 2.23 8.36
N LYS A 76 -14.89 1.67 7.17
CA LYS A 76 -13.95 1.96 6.11
C LYS A 76 -13.86 3.48 6.06
N PRO A 77 -12.68 4.06 5.91
CA PRO A 77 -12.56 5.51 5.99
C PRO A 77 -13.51 6.23 5.01
N THR A 78 -13.86 5.55 3.90
CA THR A 78 -14.95 5.91 2.98
C THR A 78 -16.31 6.13 3.66
N ASP A 79 -16.70 5.26 4.57
CA ASP A 79 -18.02 5.22 5.18
C ASP A 79 -18.19 6.39 6.15
N LEU A 80 -17.13 6.75 6.87
CA LEU A 80 -17.08 7.95 7.72
C LEU A 80 -17.17 9.23 6.90
N VAL A 81 -16.38 9.34 5.82
CA VAL A 81 -16.45 10.48 4.89
C VAL A 81 -17.86 10.62 4.32
N ASN A 82 -18.42 9.53 3.79
CA ASN A 82 -19.77 9.53 3.24
C ASN A 82 -20.83 9.88 4.29
N ALA A 83 -20.66 9.46 5.54
CA ALA A 83 -21.56 9.83 6.63
C ALA A 83 -21.51 11.34 6.94
N CYS A 84 -20.31 11.91 7.06
CA CYS A 84 -20.15 13.36 7.26
C CYS A 84 -20.68 14.19 6.09
N MET A 85 -20.47 13.73 4.85
CA MET A 85 -21.05 14.35 3.65
C MET A 85 -22.57 14.39 3.69
N ARG A 86 -23.22 13.25 4.02
CA ARG A 86 -24.68 13.19 4.19
C ARG A 86 -25.18 14.10 5.31
N MET A 87 -24.47 14.13 6.45
CA MET A 87 -24.80 15.02 7.56
C MET A 87 -24.67 16.50 7.17
N ALA A 88 -23.67 16.86 6.37
CA ALA A 88 -23.47 18.24 5.89
C ALA A 88 -24.65 18.70 5.03
N ASP A 89 -25.09 17.87 4.07
CA ASP A 89 -26.23 18.20 3.20
C ASP A 89 -27.52 18.36 4.02
N LYS A 90 -27.74 17.47 4.99
CA LYS A 90 -28.92 17.49 5.86
C LYS A 90 -28.92 18.69 6.81
N ALA A 91 -27.79 18.98 7.43
CA ALA A 91 -27.62 20.14 8.32
C ALA A 91 -27.86 21.47 7.57
N ARG A 92 -27.45 21.56 6.30
CA ARG A 92 -27.70 22.76 5.48
C ARG A 92 -29.16 22.91 5.05
N GLN A 93 -29.84 21.81 4.74
CA GLN A 93 -31.23 21.85 4.28
C GLN A 93 -32.23 22.04 5.42
N PHE A 94 -32.01 21.35 6.55
CA PHE A 94 -32.98 21.23 7.64
C PHE A 94 -32.47 21.73 9.00
N GLY A 95 -31.24 22.26 9.06
CA GLY A 95 -30.59 22.71 10.29
C GLY A 95 -29.98 21.58 11.12
N LEU A 96 -29.18 21.92 12.14
CA LEU A 96 -28.51 20.96 13.03
C LEU A 96 -29.45 19.98 13.77
N PRO A 97 -30.66 20.37 14.23
CA PRO A 97 -31.55 19.43 14.93
C PRO A 97 -31.97 18.22 14.08
N SER A 98 -31.94 18.35 12.75
CA SER A 98 -32.25 17.26 11.82
C SER A 98 -31.28 16.07 11.92
N LEU A 99 -30.07 16.31 12.45
CA LEU A 99 -29.04 15.28 12.63
C LEU A 99 -29.39 14.25 13.72
N THR A 100 -30.44 14.50 14.52
CA THR A 100 -30.95 13.52 15.51
C THR A 100 -31.25 12.17 14.88
N SER A 101 -31.73 12.17 13.63
CA SER A 101 -32.03 10.95 12.86
C SER A 101 -30.79 10.18 12.39
N GLU A 102 -29.59 10.77 12.44
CA GLU A 102 -28.32 10.11 12.11
C GLU A 102 -27.68 9.42 13.32
N ILE A 103 -28.09 9.75 14.55
CA ILE A 103 -27.60 9.11 15.79
C ILE A 103 -27.72 7.57 15.75
N PRO A 104 -28.87 6.95 15.41
CA PRO A 104 -28.98 5.50 15.42
C PRO A 104 -28.20 4.79 14.29
N VAL A 105 -27.83 5.53 13.24
CA VAL A 105 -27.12 5.01 12.05
C VAL A 105 -25.62 5.32 12.12
N ALA A 106 -25.18 6.05 13.14
CA ALA A 106 -23.79 6.39 13.34
C ALA A 106 -22.93 5.14 13.50
N VAL A 107 -21.72 5.22 12.95
CA VAL A 107 -20.77 4.10 12.86
C VAL A 107 -20.36 3.58 14.24
N ASP A 108 -20.09 4.49 15.17
CA ASP A 108 -19.57 4.19 16.49
C ASP A 108 -20.12 5.17 17.54
N GLU A 109 -19.90 4.83 18.82
CA GLU A 109 -20.34 5.64 19.96
C GLU A 109 -19.71 7.04 19.96
N PHE A 110 -18.48 7.16 19.45
CA PHE A 110 -17.76 8.43 19.36
C PHE A 110 -18.46 9.39 18.39
N MET A 111 -18.85 8.91 17.21
CA MET A 111 -19.66 9.65 16.24
C MET A 111 -21.04 10.01 16.81
N GLN A 112 -21.72 9.09 17.48
CA GLN A 112 -23.00 9.38 18.14
C GLN A 112 -22.89 10.52 19.14
N ARG A 113 -21.81 10.53 19.93
CA ARG A 113 -21.57 11.57 20.93
C ARG A 113 -21.31 12.92 20.28
N GLY A 114 -20.51 12.96 19.21
CA GLY A 114 -20.32 14.15 18.40
C GLY A 114 -21.64 14.71 17.85
N ILE A 115 -22.47 13.87 17.23
CA ILE A 115 -23.78 14.29 16.69
C ILE A 115 -24.67 14.86 17.80
N LYS A 116 -24.71 14.24 18.98
CA LYS A 116 -25.49 14.74 20.14
C LYS A 116 -25.04 16.14 20.58
N LEU A 117 -23.74 16.41 20.61
CA LEU A 117 -23.21 17.73 20.96
C LEU A 117 -23.60 18.80 19.93
N LEU A 118 -23.58 18.44 18.64
CA LEU A 118 -24.01 19.34 17.55
C LEU A 118 -25.51 19.67 17.65
N VAL A 119 -26.36 18.66 17.87
CA VAL A 119 -27.81 18.83 18.04
C VAL A 119 -28.14 19.67 19.27
N ALA A 120 -27.37 19.54 20.35
CA ALA A 120 -27.53 20.34 21.56
C ALA A 120 -27.14 21.82 21.37
N GLY A 121 -26.59 22.21 20.21
CA GLY A 121 -26.18 23.59 19.94
C GLY A 121 -24.95 24.03 20.73
N THR A 122 -24.10 23.08 21.15
CA THR A 122 -22.83 23.40 21.83
C THR A 122 -21.90 24.15 20.88
N ASP A 123 -21.14 25.13 21.37
CA ASP A 123 -20.24 25.90 20.54
C ASP A 123 -19.10 25.03 19.97
N SER A 124 -18.61 25.39 18.77
CA SER A 124 -17.61 24.61 18.03
C SER A 124 -16.30 24.39 18.81
N LYS A 125 -15.88 25.35 19.64
CA LYS A 125 -14.64 25.22 20.44
C LYS A 125 -14.82 24.20 21.55
N THR A 126 -15.95 24.23 22.25
CA THR A 126 -16.27 23.27 23.31
C THR A 126 -16.49 21.87 22.74
N VAL A 127 -17.16 21.73 21.58
CA VAL A 127 -17.29 20.44 20.89
C VAL A 127 -15.91 19.86 20.57
N ALA A 128 -15.04 20.65 19.93
CA ALA A 128 -13.68 20.24 19.62
C ALA A 128 -12.92 19.82 20.88
N HIS A 129 -12.98 20.64 21.94
CA HIS A 129 -12.31 20.35 23.20
C HIS A 129 -12.76 19.03 23.83
N ILE A 130 -14.08 18.81 23.98
CA ILE A 130 -14.62 17.58 24.56
C ILE A 130 -14.18 16.35 23.76
N MET A 131 -14.29 16.42 22.43
CA MET A 131 -13.95 15.30 21.56
C MET A 131 -12.44 15.01 21.54
N HIS A 132 -11.59 16.05 21.54
CA HIS A 132 -10.13 15.88 21.64
C HIS A 132 -9.71 15.31 22.99
N VAL A 133 -10.31 15.76 24.09
CA VAL A 133 -10.06 15.16 25.42
C VAL A 133 -10.43 13.68 25.41
N GLU A 134 -11.52 13.28 24.77
CA GLU A 134 -11.89 11.87 24.65
C GLU A 134 -10.88 11.05 23.82
N ILE A 135 -10.34 11.62 22.74
CA ILE A 135 -9.24 11.01 21.97
C ILE A 135 -8.00 10.84 22.84
N GLU A 136 -7.56 11.89 23.53
CA GLU A 136 -6.37 11.86 24.41
C GLU A 136 -6.54 10.80 25.53
N ARG A 137 -7.73 10.71 26.13
CA ARG A 137 -8.03 9.71 27.17
C ARG A 137 -8.03 8.29 26.61
N MET A 138 -8.49 8.11 25.37
CA MET A 138 -8.43 6.83 24.67
C MET A 138 -6.97 6.43 24.41
N GLU A 139 -6.14 7.36 23.94
CA GLU A 139 -4.71 7.12 23.68
C GLU A 139 -3.97 6.75 24.97
N LYS A 140 -4.16 7.51 26.06
CA LYS A 140 -3.58 7.20 27.37
C LYS A 140 -3.96 5.80 27.86
N ARG A 141 -5.23 5.41 27.70
CA ARG A 141 -5.70 4.06 28.04
C ARG A 141 -5.05 2.98 27.18
N HIS A 142 -4.77 3.26 25.91
CA HIS A 142 -4.02 2.35 25.04
C HIS A 142 -2.54 2.29 25.42
N GLU A 143 -1.96 3.42 25.81
CA GLU A 143 -0.58 3.54 26.28
C GLU A 143 -0.32 2.75 27.54
N GLU A 144 -1.19 2.84 28.54
CA GLU A 144 -1.10 2.00 29.74
C GLU A 144 -1.13 0.49 29.40
N ARG A 145 -1.90 0.12 28.38
CA ARG A 145 -2.05 -1.27 27.93
C ARG A 145 -0.80 -1.78 27.21
N TYR A 146 -0.35 -1.08 26.17
CA TYR A 146 0.85 -1.52 25.44
C TYR A 146 2.15 -1.23 26.20
N GLY A 147 2.17 -0.28 27.13
CA GLY A 147 3.32 0.08 27.94
C GLY A 147 3.80 -1.06 28.82
N LEU A 148 2.90 -1.94 29.27
CA LEU A 148 3.28 -3.19 29.95
C LEU A 148 4.06 -4.14 29.01
N VAL A 149 3.60 -4.30 27.77
CA VAL A 149 4.27 -5.15 26.78
C VAL A 149 5.62 -4.54 26.38
N GLU A 150 5.70 -3.22 26.30
CA GLU A 150 6.93 -2.48 26.10
C GLU A 150 7.93 -2.71 27.25
N ALA A 151 7.48 -2.60 28.50
CA ALA A 151 8.30 -2.93 29.66
C ALA A 151 8.79 -4.39 29.61
N LEU A 152 7.91 -5.35 29.34
CA LEU A 152 8.27 -6.76 29.18
C LEU A 152 9.31 -6.98 28.07
N SER A 153 9.22 -6.24 26.97
CA SER A 153 10.18 -6.33 25.86
C SER A 153 11.60 -5.95 26.29
N GLY A 154 11.75 -5.01 27.22
CA GLY A 154 13.03 -4.66 27.84
C GLY A 154 13.45 -5.62 28.95
N MET A 155 12.48 -6.21 29.67
CA MET A 155 12.77 -7.11 30.80
C MET A 155 13.17 -8.54 30.37
N PHE A 156 12.69 -9.04 29.22
CA PHE A 156 13.06 -10.39 28.77
C PHE A 156 14.57 -10.56 28.54
N PRO A 157 15.28 -9.68 27.80
CA PRO A 157 16.72 -9.83 27.59
C PRO A 157 17.53 -9.63 28.87
N THR A 158 17.11 -8.70 29.75
CA THR A 158 17.80 -8.46 31.02
C THR A 158 17.69 -9.66 31.96
N MET A 159 16.51 -10.28 32.06
CA MET A 159 16.36 -11.54 32.79
C MET A 159 17.14 -12.70 32.16
N GLY A 160 17.31 -12.70 30.84
CA GLY A 160 18.22 -13.61 30.14
C GLY A 160 19.67 -13.46 30.60
N MET A 161 20.16 -12.21 30.73
CA MET A 161 21.49 -11.92 31.28
C MET A 161 21.63 -12.36 32.75
N VAL A 162 20.60 -12.15 33.58
CA VAL A 162 20.56 -12.67 34.95
C VAL A 162 20.65 -14.20 34.98
N GLY A 163 19.96 -14.87 34.06
CA GLY A 163 20.06 -16.32 33.90
C GLY A 163 21.48 -16.80 33.58
N THR A 164 22.21 -16.06 32.76
CA THR A 164 23.63 -16.35 32.48
C THR A 164 24.50 -16.20 33.71
N ILE A 165 24.31 -15.13 34.48
CA ILE A 165 25.04 -14.91 35.73
C ILE A 165 24.77 -16.06 36.70
N LEU A 166 23.52 -16.47 36.88
CA LEU A 166 23.15 -17.60 37.74
C LEU A 166 23.77 -18.92 37.27
N GLY A 167 23.75 -19.19 35.97
CA GLY A 167 24.37 -20.39 35.40
C GLY A 167 25.88 -20.40 35.54
N MET A 168 26.55 -19.26 35.40
CA MET A 168 27.99 -19.12 35.66
C MET A 168 28.32 -19.35 37.14
N VAL A 169 27.55 -18.76 38.07
CA VAL A 169 27.72 -18.99 39.52
C VAL A 169 27.59 -20.48 39.86
N GLN A 170 26.59 -21.15 39.28
CA GLN A 170 26.41 -22.59 39.48
C GLN A 170 27.55 -23.42 38.88
N THR A 171 28.06 -23.02 37.71
CA THR A 171 29.19 -23.69 37.05
C THR A 171 30.46 -23.59 37.89
N LEU A 172 30.76 -22.40 38.42
CA LEU A 172 31.90 -22.17 39.32
C LEU A 172 31.78 -22.96 40.64
N GLY A 173 30.56 -23.19 41.12
CA GLY A 173 30.31 -24.02 42.31
C GLY A 173 30.51 -25.52 42.12
N HIS A 174 30.65 -26.01 40.88
CA HIS A 174 30.78 -27.44 40.55
C HIS A 174 32.01 -27.75 39.69
N LEU A 175 33.08 -26.96 39.80
CA LEU A 175 34.29 -27.11 38.98
C LEU A 175 34.95 -28.50 39.10
N GLU A 176 34.76 -29.18 40.23
CA GLU A 176 35.29 -30.52 40.48
C GLU A 176 34.46 -31.64 39.81
N ASP A 177 33.21 -31.35 39.39
CA ASP A 177 32.29 -32.32 38.80
C ASP A 177 32.00 -31.98 37.32
N THR A 178 32.82 -32.54 36.43
CA THR A 178 32.72 -32.34 34.97
C THR A 178 31.37 -32.73 34.39
N SER A 179 30.61 -33.61 35.06
CA SER A 179 29.28 -34.03 34.60
C SER A 179 28.22 -32.93 34.75
N LYS A 180 28.40 -31.99 35.68
CA LYS A 180 27.46 -30.89 35.97
C LYS A 180 27.80 -29.60 35.24
N LEU A 181 29.05 -29.44 34.82
CA LEU A 181 29.54 -28.28 34.08
C LEU A 181 28.75 -28.02 32.78
N GLY A 182 28.60 -29.05 31.93
CA GLY A 182 27.87 -28.94 30.66
C GLY A 182 26.42 -28.46 30.82
N PRO A 183 25.60 -29.12 31.66
CA PRO A 183 24.22 -28.70 31.92
C PRO A 183 24.06 -27.28 32.49
N SER A 184 24.95 -26.83 33.39
CA SER A 184 24.90 -25.48 33.95
C SER A 184 25.23 -24.40 32.92
N ILE A 185 26.23 -24.63 32.07
CA ILE A 185 26.57 -23.72 30.96
C ILE A 185 25.45 -23.69 29.92
N ALA A 186 24.87 -24.85 29.57
CA ALA A 186 23.75 -24.92 28.65
C ALA A 186 22.53 -24.12 29.18
N THR A 187 22.22 -24.24 30.47
CA THR A 187 21.13 -23.46 31.11
C THR A 187 21.37 -21.95 31.00
N ALA A 188 22.60 -21.49 31.21
CA ALA A 188 23.00 -20.09 31.06
C ALA A 188 22.73 -19.55 29.64
N MET A 189 23.20 -20.28 28.62
CA MET A 189 23.06 -19.87 27.22
C MET A 189 21.60 -19.92 26.75
N ILE A 190 20.85 -20.95 27.15
CA ILE A 190 19.43 -21.07 26.83
C ILE A 190 18.62 -19.94 27.49
N ALA A 191 18.97 -19.51 28.70
CA ALA A 191 18.30 -18.37 29.34
C ALA A 191 18.50 -17.07 28.55
N THR A 192 19.71 -16.79 28.06
CA THR A 192 19.97 -15.63 27.18
C THR A 192 19.16 -15.75 25.89
N PHE A 193 19.17 -16.93 25.26
CA PHE A 193 18.41 -17.16 24.04
C PHE A 193 16.91 -16.91 24.27
N TYR A 194 16.31 -17.46 25.32
CA TYR A 194 14.89 -17.23 25.65
C TYR A 194 14.57 -15.75 25.86
N GLY A 195 15.44 -15.01 26.55
CA GLY A 195 15.26 -13.58 26.77
C GLY A 195 15.23 -12.79 25.46
N VAL A 196 16.29 -12.93 24.65
CA VAL A 196 16.44 -12.20 23.39
C VAL A 196 15.40 -12.64 22.35
N ALA A 197 15.13 -13.94 22.23
CA ALA A 197 14.15 -14.47 21.29
C ALA A 197 12.73 -14.01 21.65
N THR A 198 12.33 -14.09 22.92
CA THR A 198 10.98 -13.65 23.34
C THR A 198 10.79 -12.15 23.13
N ALA A 199 11.81 -11.34 23.44
CA ALA A 199 11.74 -9.90 23.21
C ALA A 199 11.55 -9.56 21.72
N ASN A 200 12.41 -10.10 20.85
CA ASN A 200 12.46 -9.71 19.45
C ASN A 200 11.40 -10.38 18.58
N LEU A 201 11.02 -11.63 18.88
CA LEU A 201 10.05 -12.37 18.08
C LEU A 201 8.61 -12.07 18.49
N ILE A 202 8.38 -11.66 19.74
CA ILE A 202 7.03 -11.52 20.29
C ILE A 202 6.79 -10.11 20.84
N ALA A 203 7.51 -9.70 21.89
CA ALA A 203 7.15 -8.51 22.65
C ALA A 203 7.31 -7.20 21.86
N ILE A 204 8.45 -7.00 21.19
CA ILE A 204 8.72 -5.79 20.40
C ILE A 204 7.73 -5.65 19.24
N PRO A 205 7.55 -6.65 18.35
CA PRO A 205 6.58 -6.53 17.25
C PRO A 205 5.14 -6.33 17.75
N LEU A 206 4.78 -6.97 18.88
CA LEU A 206 3.48 -6.80 19.51
C LEU A 206 3.25 -5.36 19.97
N THR A 207 4.21 -4.77 20.68
CA THR A 207 4.15 -3.35 21.11
C THR A 207 4.02 -2.42 19.92
N SER A 208 4.88 -2.56 18.89
CA SER A 208 4.82 -1.72 17.69
C SER A 208 3.46 -1.79 17.00
N LYS A 209 2.85 -2.98 16.94
CA LYS A 209 1.54 -3.18 16.33
C LYS A 209 0.40 -2.57 17.14
N LEU A 210 0.44 -2.66 18.47
CA LEU A 210 -0.54 -2.01 19.34
C LEU A 210 -0.44 -0.49 19.26
N LYS A 211 0.78 0.07 19.26
CA LYS A 211 1.04 1.50 19.03
C LYS A 211 0.47 1.97 17.69
N LEU A 212 0.80 1.25 16.61
CA LEU A 212 0.31 1.58 15.26
C LEU A 212 -1.23 1.56 15.20
N LYS A 213 -1.87 0.58 15.84
CA LYS A 213 -3.33 0.51 15.91
C LYS A 213 -3.93 1.68 16.68
N SER A 214 -3.33 2.07 17.80
CA SER A 214 -3.76 3.25 18.58
C SER A 214 -3.67 4.53 17.76
N HIS A 215 -2.53 4.75 17.07
CA HIS A 215 -2.35 5.91 16.21
C HIS A 215 -3.36 5.95 15.05
N HIS A 216 -3.65 4.81 14.42
CA HIS A 216 -4.68 4.74 13.40
C HIS A 216 -6.06 5.06 13.94
N GLU A 217 -6.41 4.58 15.14
CA GLU A 217 -7.69 4.91 15.77
C GLU A 217 -7.80 6.40 16.11
N ALA A 218 -6.74 7.00 16.66
CA ALA A 218 -6.69 8.42 16.96
C ALA A 218 -6.86 9.27 15.69
N ALA A 219 -6.08 9.00 14.64
CA ALA A 219 -6.15 9.73 13.37
C ALA A 219 -7.55 9.65 12.72
N MET A 220 -8.21 8.49 12.81
CA MET A 220 -9.57 8.30 12.29
C MET A 220 -10.60 9.13 13.08
N LYS A 221 -10.44 9.23 14.41
CA LYS A 221 -11.29 10.04 15.28
C LYS A 221 -11.03 11.54 15.10
N GLU A 222 -9.78 11.96 14.94
CA GLU A 222 -9.43 13.35 14.62
C GLU A 222 -10.05 13.80 13.29
N MET A 223 -9.95 12.96 12.25
CA MET A 223 -10.62 13.22 10.98
C MET A 223 -12.14 13.38 11.16
N LEU A 224 -12.76 12.55 12.01
CA LEU A 224 -14.19 12.66 12.30
C LEU A 224 -14.52 13.96 13.03
N VAL A 225 -13.69 14.39 13.98
CA VAL A 225 -13.86 15.68 14.67
C VAL A 225 -13.82 16.82 13.66
N ASP A 226 -12.81 16.88 12.78
CA ASP A 226 -12.72 17.90 11.73
C ASP A 226 -13.96 17.88 10.80
N GLY A 227 -14.41 16.68 10.41
CA GLY A 227 -15.64 16.50 9.64
C GLY A 227 -16.90 17.01 10.33
N LEU A 228 -17.08 16.73 11.62
CA LEU A 228 -18.22 17.20 12.41
C LEU A 228 -18.20 18.72 12.62
N LEU A 229 -17.02 19.31 12.86
CA LEU A 229 -16.88 20.76 12.98
C LEU A 229 -17.19 21.46 11.66
N ALA A 230 -16.79 20.88 10.52
CA ALA A 230 -17.14 21.39 9.20
C ALA A 230 -18.64 21.29 8.91
N VAL A 231 -19.31 20.21 9.34
CA VAL A 231 -20.78 20.08 9.31
C VAL A 231 -21.43 21.18 10.15
N GLN A 232 -20.92 21.42 11.37
CA GLN A 232 -21.43 22.45 12.27
C GLN A 232 -21.27 23.87 11.68
N ALA A 233 -20.17 24.12 10.97
CA ALA A 233 -19.90 25.38 10.28
C ALA A 233 -20.80 25.60 9.04
N GLY A 234 -21.59 24.60 8.63
CA GLY A 234 -22.48 24.69 7.47
C GLY A 234 -21.74 24.56 6.13
N GLU A 235 -20.56 23.94 6.12
CA GLU A 235 -19.78 23.74 4.90
C GLU A 235 -20.50 22.82 3.90
N SER A 236 -20.17 22.97 2.61
CA SER A 236 -20.73 22.08 1.58
C SER A 236 -20.21 20.65 1.75
N SER A 237 -21.05 19.66 1.47
CA SER A 237 -20.68 18.24 1.50
C SER A 237 -19.41 17.92 0.71
N GLN A 238 -19.18 18.59 -0.43
CA GLN A 238 -17.94 18.46 -1.21
C GLN A 238 -16.70 18.99 -0.48
N LEU A 239 -16.83 20.10 0.25
CA LEU A 239 -15.74 20.69 1.03
C LEU A 239 -15.41 19.82 2.26
N VAL A 240 -16.44 19.36 2.99
CA VAL A 240 -16.29 18.42 4.12
C VAL A 240 -15.57 17.15 3.66
N GLY A 241 -16.02 16.56 2.54
CA GLY A 241 -15.38 15.39 1.96
C GLY A 241 -13.92 15.65 1.56
N SER A 242 -13.61 16.81 0.99
CA SER A 242 -12.24 17.18 0.60
C SER A 242 -11.32 17.38 1.80
N ARG A 243 -11.80 17.99 2.89
CA ARG A 243 -11.06 18.14 4.15
C ARG A 243 -10.76 16.78 4.79
N MET A 244 -11.77 15.93 4.94
CA MET A 244 -11.57 14.61 5.53
C MET A 244 -10.67 13.73 4.66
N LYS A 245 -10.76 13.85 3.33
CA LYS A 245 -9.83 13.17 2.41
C LYS A 245 -8.39 13.63 2.62
N ALA A 246 -8.16 14.81 3.20
CA ALA A 246 -6.81 15.34 3.43
C ALA A 246 -5.97 14.41 4.32
N PHE A 247 -6.62 13.72 5.27
CA PHE A 247 -6.03 12.76 6.20
C PHE A 247 -5.54 11.46 5.55
N PHE A 248 -5.90 11.20 4.29
CA PHE A 248 -5.45 10.01 3.55
C PHE A 248 -4.30 10.31 2.60
N ASN A 249 -3.43 9.31 2.43
CA ASN A 249 -2.44 9.30 1.36
C ASN A 249 -3.11 9.27 -0.03
N GLU A 250 -2.37 9.70 -1.07
CA GLU A 250 -2.88 9.85 -2.44
C GLU A 250 -3.50 8.56 -2.99
N LYS A 251 -2.89 7.40 -2.67
CA LYS A 251 -3.43 6.08 -3.04
C LYS A 251 -4.79 5.80 -2.41
N MET A 252 -4.97 6.13 -1.13
CA MET A 252 -6.24 5.95 -0.43
C MET A 252 -7.29 6.98 -0.90
N ARG A 253 -6.89 8.22 -1.20
CA ARG A 253 -7.79 9.21 -1.85
C ARG A 253 -8.35 8.71 -3.16
N SER A 254 -7.48 8.18 -4.06
CA SER A 254 -7.90 7.62 -5.35
C SER A 254 -8.86 6.43 -5.24
N LYS A 255 -8.81 5.71 -4.11
CA LYS A 255 -9.68 4.56 -3.84
C LYS A 255 -11.04 5.01 -3.28
N ILE A 256 -11.05 6.07 -2.48
CA ILE A 256 -12.25 6.70 -1.93
C ILE A 256 -13.08 7.38 -3.03
N GLU A 257 -12.42 7.96 -4.03
CA GLU A 257 -13.08 8.62 -5.18
C GLU A 257 -13.73 7.66 -6.17
N GLY A 258 -13.74 6.36 -5.87
CA GLY A 258 -14.08 5.31 -6.81
C GLY A 258 -12.94 5.14 -7.81
N GLY A 259 -12.61 3.90 -8.16
CA GLY A 259 -11.55 3.55 -9.10
C GLY A 259 -11.76 4.08 -10.53
N LYS A 260 -11.69 5.39 -10.71
CA LYS A 260 -11.44 6.14 -11.95
C LYS A 260 -10.34 7.20 -11.76
N GLY A 261 -9.53 7.07 -10.71
CA GLY A 261 -8.32 7.87 -10.46
C GLY A 261 -7.01 7.11 -10.68
N ALA A 262 -7.03 6.06 -11.51
CA ALA A 262 -5.84 5.52 -12.17
C ALA A 262 -6.22 5.11 -13.60
N SER A 263 -6.89 6.02 -14.33
CA SER A 263 -6.47 6.15 -15.72
C SER A 263 -4.99 6.49 -15.58
N LYS A 264 -4.11 5.54 -15.91
CA LYS A 264 -2.73 5.86 -16.29
C LYS A 264 -2.83 7.23 -16.95
N LYS A 265 -2.15 8.24 -16.41
CA LYS A 265 -1.74 9.36 -17.26
C LYS A 265 -1.20 8.65 -18.48
N LYS A 266 -1.96 8.66 -19.58
CA LYS A 266 -1.40 8.49 -20.90
C LYS A 266 -0.45 9.68 -20.90
N THR A 267 0.76 9.41 -20.45
CA THR A 267 1.93 9.96 -21.10
C THR A 267 1.57 9.68 -22.54
N GLU A 268 1.17 10.73 -23.27
CA GLU A 268 1.29 10.73 -24.70
C GLU A 268 2.75 10.39 -24.95
N LYS A 269 3.04 9.09 -24.96
CA LYS A 269 4.15 8.56 -25.72
C LYS A 269 3.66 8.78 -27.14
N HIS A 270 3.82 10.01 -27.63
CA HIS A 270 4.45 10.18 -28.91
C HIS A 270 5.69 9.30 -28.84
N VAL A 271 5.54 8.02 -29.22
CA VAL A 271 6.67 7.29 -29.75
C VAL A 271 6.98 8.11 -30.99
N GLU A 272 7.96 8.99 -30.83
CA GLU A 272 8.69 9.57 -31.92
C GLU A 272 9.02 8.41 -32.86
N LEU A 273 8.22 8.26 -33.92
CA LEU A 273 8.47 7.36 -35.04
C LEU A 273 9.74 7.80 -35.81
N THR A 274 10.49 8.76 -35.25
CA THR A 274 11.53 9.57 -35.86
C THR A 274 12.94 9.04 -35.62
N THR A 275 13.13 8.03 -34.77
CA THR A 275 14.50 7.58 -34.45
C THR A 275 15.04 6.46 -35.34
N TYR A 276 14.23 5.76 -36.14
CA TYR A 276 14.70 4.62 -36.94
C TYR A 276 14.01 4.44 -38.31
N MET A 277 13.45 5.49 -38.90
CA MET A 277 12.82 5.42 -40.23
C MET A 277 13.26 6.59 -41.10
N GLY A 278 13.57 6.33 -42.38
CA GLY A 278 13.77 7.38 -43.37
C GLY A 278 12.49 8.18 -43.62
N ALA A 279 12.60 9.47 -43.94
CA ALA A 279 11.47 10.37 -44.12
C ALA A 279 10.42 9.87 -45.15
N ALA A 280 10.88 9.20 -46.22
CA ALA A 280 10.02 8.62 -47.24
C ALA A 280 9.14 7.47 -46.71
N ASP A 281 9.65 6.67 -45.77
CA ASP A 281 8.92 5.53 -45.22
C ASP A 281 7.97 5.96 -44.09
N GLN A 282 8.29 7.05 -43.40
CA GLN A 282 7.38 7.69 -42.44
C GLN A 282 6.12 8.21 -43.12
N GLU A 283 6.29 8.88 -44.26
CA GLU A 283 5.15 9.39 -45.04
C GLU A 283 4.25 8.24 -45.53
N ARG A 284 4.85 7.13 -46.01
CA ARG A 284 4.11 5.94 -46.43
C ARG A 284 3.39 5.26 -45.27
N ALA A 285 4.04 5.13 -44.11
CA ALA A 285 3.45 4.53 -42.91
C ALA A 285 2.29 5.36 -42.36
N LEU A 286 2.43 6.70 -42.34
CA LEU A 286 1.38 7.62 -41.90
C LEU A 286 0.21 7.64 -42.89
N ALA A 287 0.48 7.65 -44.20
CA ALA A 287 -0.55 7.54 -45.23
C ALA A 287 -1.32 6.23 -45.11
N PHE A 288 -0.62 5.12 -44.86
CA PHE A 288 -1.25 3.80 -44.64
C PHE A 288 -2.12 3.77 -43.38
N ILE A 289 -1.64 4.33 -42.26
CA ILE A 289 -2.43 4.44 -41.02
C ILE A 289 -3.67 5.31 -41.24
N ALA A 290 -3.56 6.39 -42.01
CA ALA A 290 -4.68 7.26 -42.35
C ALA A 290 -5.72 6.54 -43.23
N GLU A 291 -5.29 5.83 -44.27
CA GLU A 291 -6.16 5.00 -45.13
C GLU A 291 -6.84 3.90 -44.29
N MET A 292 -6.09 3.21 -43.44
CA MET A 292 -6.60 2.18 -42.53
C MET A 292 -7.64 2.74 -41.56
N LYS A 293 -7.42 3.92 -40.98
CA LYS A 293 -8.40 4.57 -40.10
C LYS A 293 -9.67 4.96 -40.86
N ALA A 294 -9.54 5.51 -42.07
CA ALA A 294 -10.67 5.90 -42.90
C ALA A 294 -11.51 4.68 -43.32
N GLU A 295 -10.88 3.60 -43.79
CA GLU A 295 -11.61 2.42 -44.25
C GLU A 295 -12.14 1.55 -43.10
N THR A 296 -11.46 1.49 -41.95
CA THR A 296 -11.98 0.84 -40.73
C THR A 296 -13.21 1.58 -40.19
N ALA A 297 -13.24 2.91 -40.27
CA ALA A 297 -14.44 3.69 -39.94
C ALA A 297 -15.61 3.38 -40.89
N SER A 298 -15.32 3.07 -42.16
CA SER A 298 -16.31 2.64 -43.16
C SER A 298 -16.72 1.16 -43.07
N LYS A 299 -16.15 0.39 -42.14
CA LYS A 299 -16.39 -1.06 -41.91
C LYS A 299 -16.06 -2.01 -43.07
N SER A 300 -15.15 -1.62 -43.98
CA SER A 300 -14.87 -2.36 -45.23
C SER A 300 -13.70 -3.36 -45.17
N LEU A 301 -12.88 -3.37 -44.11
CA LEU A 301 -11.69 -4.25 -43.99
C LEU A 301 -11.85 -5.32 -42.91
N GLY A 302 -11.49 -6.55 -43.27
CA GLY A 302 -11.34 -7.68 -42.35
C GLY A 302 -9.90 -7.85 -41.90
N GLN A 303 -9.70 -8.64 -40.84
CA GLN A 303 -8.38 -8.85 -40.24
C GLN A 303 -7.34 -9.46 -41.19
N ASP A 304 -7.78 -10.28 -42.15
CA ASP A 304 -6.88 -10.93 -43.10
C ASP A 304 -6.43 -9.99 -44.24
N ASP A 305 -7.31 -9.09 -44.69
CA ASP A 305 -6.96 -8.06 -45.68
C ASP A 305 -5.89 -7.09 -45.14
N ILE A 306 -5.98 -6.75 -43.86
CA ILE A 306 -5.01 -5.88 -43.18
C ILE A 306 -3.64 -6.56 -43.12
N LYS A 307 -3.60 -7.87 -42.87
CA LYS A 307 -2.34 -8.63 -42.88
C LYS A 307 -1.71 -8.65 -44.26
N THR A 308 -2.50 -8.78 -45.33
CA THR A 308 -1.98 -8.75 -46.70
C THR A 308 -1.43 -7.38 -47.07
N MET A 309 -2.15 -6.30 -46.76
CA MET A 309 -1.65 -4.94 -47.00
C MET A 309 -0.39 -4.61 -46.20
N LEU A 310 -0.35 -5.05 -44.94
CA LEU A 310 0.82 -4.89 -44.08
C LEU A 310 2.02 -5.68 -44.63
N ALA A 311 1.78 -6.90 -45.12
CA ALA A 311 2.82 -7.73 -45.76
C ALA A 311 3.34 -7.07 -47.06
N ASP A 312 2.47 -6.49 -47.88
CA ASP A 312 2.89 -5.75 -49.08
C ASP A 312 3.71 -4.50 -48.74
N LEU A 313 3.37 -3.80 -47.64
CA LEU A 313 4.15 -2.66 -47.18
C LEU A 313 5.53 -3.09 -46.65
N ILE A 314 5.59 -4.18 -45.88
CA ILE A 314 6.84 -4.74 -45.34
C ILE A 314 7.74 -5.24 -46.47
N ASN A 315 7.17 -5.88 -47.50
CA ASN A 315 7.95 -6.41 -48.63
C ASN A 315 8.46 -5.31 -49.58
N ASN A 316 7.84 -4.13 -49.59
CA ASN A 316 8.26 -2.98 -50.40
C ASN A 316 9.08 -1.94 -49.59
N ALA A 317 9.25 -2.16 -48.29
CA ALA A 317 10.15 -1.37 -47.47
C ALA A 317 11.55 -2.00 -47.55
N ASP A 318 12.56 -1.21 -47.91
CA ASP A 318 13.94 -1.70 -48.09
C ASP A 318 14.61 -2.11 -46.76
N ASP A 319 13.97 -1.86 -45.61
CA ASP A 319 14.57 -2.07 -44.29
C ASP A 319 13.78 -3.03 -43.39
N LYS A 320 14.49 -4.03 -42.82
CA LYS A 320 13.90 -5.12 -41.98
C LYS A 320 13.37 -4.65 -40.62
N VAL A 321 13.56 -3.37 -40.28
CA VAL A 321 13.22 -2.79 -38.97
C VAL A 321 11.73 -2.46 -38.85
N LEU A 322 10.99 -2.33 -39.96
CA LEU A 322 9.56 -2.00 -39.95
C LEU A 322 8.65 -3.11 -39.35
N GLY A 323 9.14 -4.35 -39.26
CA GLY A 323 8.26 -5.52 -39.21
C GLY A 323 7.52 -5.80 -37.90
N LYS A 324 8.03 -5.37 -36.74
CA LYS A 324 7.46 -5.81 -35.44
C LYS A 324 6.68 -4.72 -34.71
N ASP A 325 7.26 -3.53 -34.58
CA ASP A 325 6.63 -2.47 -33.78
C ASP A 325 5.48 -1.80 -34.53
N PHE A 326 5.66 -1.52 -35.83
CA PHE A 326 4.59 -1.01 -36.69
C PHE A 326 3.43 -2.02 -36.82
N ALA A 327 3.74 -3.31 -37.01
CA ALA A 327 2.74 -4.36 -37.06
C ALA A 327 1.89 -4.43 -35.77
N ASN A 328 2.54 -4.28 -34.61
CA ASN A 328 1.87 -4.23 -33.32
C ASN A 328 1.03 -2.95 -33.13
N GLU A 329 1.47 -1.80 -33.66
CA GLU A 329 0.72 -0.54 -33.62
C GLU A 329 -0.54 -0.61 -34.49
N VAL A 330 -0.42 -1.10 -35.72
CA VAL A 330 -1.52 -1.26 -36.67
C VAL A 330 -2.56 -2.25 -36.13
N MET A 331 -2.13 -3.34 -35.49
CA MET A 331 -3.04 -4.31 -34.86
C MET A 331 -3.82 -3.75 -33.65
N LYS A 332 -3.40 -2.63 -33.04
CA LYS A 332 -4.15 -1.97 -31.96
C LYS A 332 -5.32 -1.12 -32.44
N LEU A 333 -5.39 -0.80 -33.74
CA LEU A 333 -6.57 -0.14 -34.31
C LEU A 333 -7.78 -1.09 -34.20
N LYS A 334 -8.99 -0.56 -33.97
CA LYS A 334 -10.22 -1.37 -33.77
C LYS A 334 -10.57 -2.15 -35.05
N VAL A 335 -9.96 -3.30 -35.27
CA VAL A 335 -10.23 -4.16 -36.43
C VAL A 335 -11.54 -4.93 -36.25
N ILE A 336 -12.33 -5.03 -37.33
CA ILE A 336 -13.54 -5.83 -37.37
C ILE A 336 -13.16 -7.30 -37.59
N LYS A 337 -13.42 -8.16 -36.61
CA LYS A 337 -12.99 -9.59 -36.61
C LYS A 337 -13.57 -10.43 -37.75
N LYS A 338 -14.71 -10.04 -38.34
CA LYS A 338 -15.29 -10.67 -39.54
C LYS A 338 -16.01 -9.61 -40.37
N LEU A 339 -15.63 -9.48 -41.65
CA LEU A 339 -16.39 -8.71 -42.62
C LEU A 339 -17.82 -9.28 -42.74
N PRO A 340 -18.88 -8.45 -42.74
CA PRO A 340 -20.22 -8.92 -43.06
C PRO A 340 -20.25 -9.52 -44.47
N LYS A 341 -20.90 -10.68 -44.63
CA LYS A 341 -20.99 -11.42 -45.90
C LYS A 341 -21.64 -10.51 -46.97
N GLY A 342 -20.86 -10.01 -47.92
CA GLY A 342 -21.35 -9.18 -49.04
C GLY A 342 -20.46 -8.01 -49.46
N ALA A 343 -19.44 -7.65 -48.66
CA ALA A 343 -18.51 -6.57 -49.02
C ALA A 343 -17.51 -7.04 -50.09
N LYS A 344 -17.82 -6.84 -51.38
CA LYS A 344 -16.85 -7.02 -52.48
C LYS A 344 -16.00 -5.76 -52.63
N ARG A 345 -14.69 -5.91 -52.47
CA ARG A 345 -13.67 -4.86 -52.71
C ARG A 345 -13.57 -4.56 -54.21
N LYS A 346 -13.49 -3.28 -54.60
CA LYS A 346 -13.08 -2.89 -55.97
C LYS A 346 -11.56 -3.14 -56.12
N PRO A 347 -11.07 -3.76 -57.20
CA PRO A 347 -9.64 -4.01 -57.35
C PRO A 347 -8.89 -2.70 -57.62
N LYS A 348 -7.88 -2.37 -56.79
CA LYS A 348 -6.91 -1.30 -57.06
C LYS A 348 -5.96 -1.79 -58.17
N LYS A 349 -5.87 -1.04 -59.27
CA LYS A 349 -4.91 -1.27 -60.38
C LYS A 349 -3.48 -1.28 -59.82
N LYS A 350 -2.68 -2.29 -60.18
CA LYS A 350 -1.22 -2.27 -60.01
C LYS A 350 -0.66 -1.10 -60.83
N ALA A 351 -0.14 -0.07 -60.16
CA ALA A 351 0.70 0.92 -60.81
C ALA A 351 2.09 0.29 -61.01
N GLY A 352 2.32 -0.25 -62.21
CA GLY A 352 3.65 -0.62 -62.69
C GLY A 352 4.49 0.64 -62.94
N GLY A 353 5.78 0.54 -62.64
CA GLY A 353 6.69 1.67 -62.58
C GLY A 353 7.04 2.36 -63.91
N LYS A 354 7.66 3.52 -63.76
CA LYS A 354 8.70 4.03 -64.66
C LYS A 354 9.60 4.99 -63.87
N ALA A 355 10.84 4.56 -63.65
CA ALA A 355 11.94 5.46 -63.35
C ALA A 355 12.26 6.32 -64.58
N PRO A 356 12.88 7.50 -64.41
CA PRO A 356 13.85 7.99 -65.37
C PRO A 356 15.26 7.95 -64.79
N ALA A 357 16.17 7.56 -65.67
CA ALA A 357 17.58 7.33 -65.44
C ALA A 357 18.41 8.64 -65.42
N ALA A 358 19.48 8.57 -64.63
CA ALA A 358 20.84 9.07 -64.81
C ALA A 358 21.18 10.26 -65.75
N ALA A 359 22.13 11.04 -65.21
CA ALA A 359 23.23 11.75 -65.87
C ALA A 359 23.00 13.19 -66.37
N GLY A 360 23.80 14.13 -65.82
CA GLY A 360 23.96 15.47 -66.35
C GLY A 360 24.76 16.40 -65.43
N LYS A 361 26.08 16.42 -65.61
CA LYS A 361 27.04 17.34 -64.98
C LYS A 361 26.72 18.82 -65.29
N ALA A 362 27.21 19.70 -64.40
CA ALA A 362 27.94 20.95 -64.67
C ALA A 362 27.27 22.32 -64.35
N LYS A 363 28.06 23.09 -63.56
CA LYS A 363 28.29 24.56 -63.58
C LYS A 363 27.29 25.54 -62.93
N ALA A 364 27.73 26.04 -61.75
CA ALA A 364 28.19 27.41 -61.46
C ALA A 364 27.29 28.66 -61.70
N LYS A 365 26.95 29.35 -60.60
CA LYS A 365 26.95 30.82 -60.33
C LYS A 365 26.25 31.04 -58.97
N LYS A 366 26.90 31.45 -57.86
CA LYS A 366 27.51 32.74 -57.43
C LYS A 366 26.53 33.92 -57.29
N LYS A 367 26.24 34.28 -56.03
CA LYS A 367 26.01 35.62 -55.39
C LYS A 367 25.28 35.35 -54.03
N VAL A 368 25.79 35.63 -52.83
CA VAL A 368 26.28 36.90 -52.20
C VAL A 368 25.23 38.00 -52.46
N ASP A 369 24.49 38.52 -51.49
CA ASP A 369 24.88 39.23 -50.27
C ASP A 369 23.71 39.19 -49.24
N ASP A 370 24.00 39.38 -47.96
CA ASP A 370 23.31 40.37 -47.12
C ASP A 370 24.13 40.56 -45.83
N ASP A 371 24.78 41.72 -45.79
CA ASP A 371 25.47 42.33 -44.65
C ASP A 371 24.45 43.00 -43.72
N ASP A 372 24.62 42.83 -42.42
CA ASP A 372 24.15 43.75 -41.38
C ASP A 372 25.42 44.35 -40.73
N ASP A 373 25.66 45.64 -40.93
CA ASP A 373 26.26 46.57 -39.96
C ASP A 373 26.10 48.02 -40.47
N ASP A 374 25.49 48.85 -39.60
CA ASP A 374 25.23 50.31 -39.60
C ASP A 374 24.03 50.90 -40.38
#